data_AF-A0A914SEA7-F1
#
_entry.id   AF-A0A914SEA7-F1
#
_cell.length_a   1.000
_cell.length_b   1.000
_cell.length_c   1.000
_cell.angle_alpha   90.00
_cell.angle_beta   90.00
_cell.angle_gamma   90.00
#
_symmetry.space_group_name_H-M   'P 1'
#
loop_
_entity.id
_entity.type
_entity.pdbx_description
1 polymer ?
#
loop_
_entity_poly.entity_id
_entity_poly.type
_entity_poly.pdbx_seq_one_letter_code
_entity_poly.pdbx_strand_id
1 'polypeptide(L)'
;LAIYCDQLLRKSAVSKRLSSEEIDEKLNNIILVLKYVQNKDIFMRFHKLHMSRRLILETTSDHEKEENLVRRFREIGMPADYVNKLSRMLQDIEINKDTNISIKRAICQSNINDSTASII
;
A
#
# COMPACT_ATOMS: atom_id res chain seq x y z
N LEU A 1 -12.49 -11.26 6.91
CA LEU A 1 -11.19 -11.52 6.24
C LEU A 1 -10.47 -10.23 5.82
N ALA A 2 -11.08 -9.33 5.03
CA ALA A 2 -10.45 -8.07 4.60
C ALA A 2 -10.01 -7.16 5.76
N ILE A 3 -10.84 -7.02 6.80
CA ILE A 3 -10.51 -6.23 8.01
C ILE A 3 -9.27 -6.80 8.73
N TYR A 4 -9.16 -8.12 8.82
CA TYR A 4 -8.03 -8.76 9.48
C TYR A 4 -6.74 -8.56 8.67
N CYS A 5 -6.82 -8.70 7.34
CA CYS A 5 -5.73 -8.34 6.43
C CYS A 5 -5.29 -6.88 6.62
N ASP A 6 -6.24 -5.94 6.74
CA ASP A 6 -5.94 -4.53 7.03
C ASP A 6 -5.24 -4.32 8.38
N GLN A 7 -5.65 -5.04 9.42
CA GLN A 7 -5.00 -4.94 10.73
C GLN A 7 -3.54 -5.42 10.73
N LEU A 8 -3.21 -6.42 9.91
CA LEU A 8 -1.86 -6.95 9.76
C LEU A 8 -0.94 -6.00 8.98
N LEU A 9 -1.46 -5.36 7.93
CA LEU A 9 -0.69 -4.49 7.03
C LEU A 9 -0.66 -3.02 7.44
N ARG A 10 -1.57 -2.58 8.32
CA ARG A 10 -1.56 -1.24 8.89
C ARG A 10 -0.63 -1.21 10.10
N LYS A 11 0.10 -0.11 10.27
CA LYS A 11 0.77 0.31 11.53
C LYS A 11 -0.27 0.32 12.67
N SER A 12 -0.48 -0.81 13.33
CA SER A 12 -1.52 -1.02 14.32
C SER A 12 -0.95 -1.71 15.56
N ALA A 13 -1.71 -1.74 16.66
CA ALA A 13 -1.31 -2.49 17.85
C ALA A 13 -1.10 -3.98 17.56
N VAL A 14 -1.78 -4.53 16.54
CA VAL A 14 -1.63 -5.93 16.13
C VAL A 14 -0.34 -6.14 15.36
N SER A 15 -0.03 -5.28 14.38
CA SER A 15 1.20 -5.39 13.57
C SER A 15 2.46 -5.18 14.42
N LYS A 16 2.37 -4.41 15.52
CA LYS A 16 3.50 -4.18 16.45
C LYS A 16 3.76 -5.33 17.42
N ARG A 17 2.77 -6.20 17.66
CA ARG A 17 2.87 -7.32 18.61
C ARG A 17 3.34 -8.61 17.97
N LEU A 18 3.36 -8.67 16.63
CA LEU A 18 3.71 -9.85 15.85
C LEU A 18 5.07 -9.64 15.19
N SER A 19 5.83 -10.73 15.02
CA SER A 19 7.05 -10.71 14.21
C SER A 19 6.72 -10.57 12.72
N SER A 20 7.72 -10.25 11.91
CA SER A 20 7.58 -10.20 10.45
C SER A 20 7.13 -11.55 9.89
N GLU A 21 7.70 -12.64 10.39
CA GLU A 21 7.42 -14.01 9.98
C GLU A 21 5.99 -14.42 10.35
N GLU A 22 5.53 -14.08 11.56
CA GLU A 22 4.14 -14.36 11.99
C GLU A 22 3.12 -13.61 11.12
N ILE A 23 3.44 -12.38 10.70
CA ILE A 23 2.60 -11.62 9.78
C ILE A 23 2.53 -12.33 8.42
N ASP A 24 3.66 -12.77 7.87
CA ASP A 24 3.70 -13.46 6.58
C ASP A 24 2.95 -14.80 6.60
N GLU A 25 3.06 -15.55 7.70
CA GLU A 25 2.30 -16.78 7.92
C GLU A 25 0.80 -16.49 7.97
N LYS A 26 0.38 -15.45 8.70
CA LYS A 26 -1.03 -15.05 8.77
C LYS A 26 -1.57 -14.57 7.43
N LEU A 27 -0.77 -13.84 6.64
CA LEU A 27 -1.13 -13.46 5.27
C LEU A 27 -1.26 -14.68 4.35
N ASN A 28 -0.37 -15.67 4.49
CA ASN A 28 -0.49 -16.96 3.79
C ASN A 28 -1.79 -17.69 4.15
N ASN A 29 -2.15 -17.73 5.43
CA ASN A 29 -3.40 -18.33 5.89
C ASN A 29 -4.62 -17.61 5.32
N ILE A 30 -4.59 -16.27 5.20
CA ILE A 30 -5.66 -15.51 4.54
C ILE A 30 -5.79 -15.92 3.07
N ILE A 31 -4.68 -16.04 2.35
CA ILE A 31 -4.65 -16.48 0.95
C ILE A 31 -5.23 -17.90 0.81
N LEU A 32 -4.89 -18.81 1.73
CA LEU A 32 -5.44 -20.17 1.75
C LEU A 32 -6.96 -20.16 1.95
N VAL A 33 -7.44 -19.42 2.95
CA VAL A 33 -8.88 -19.30 3.24
C VAL A 33 -9.63 -18.72 2.04
N LEU A 34 -9.05 -17.72 1.36
CA LEU A 34 -9.65 -17.12 0.16
C LEU A 34 -9.91 -18.12 -0.98
N LYS A 35 -9.13 -19.21 -1.09
CA LYS A 35 -9.37 -20.24 -2.10
C LYS A 35 -10.72 -20.94 -1.90
N TYR A 36 -11.20 -21.02 -0.66
CA TYR A 36 -12.46 -21.66 -0.29
C TYR A 36 -13.66 -20.70 -0.26
N VAL A 37 -13.44 -19.39 -0.38
CA VAL A 37 -14.51 -18.39 -0.41
C VAL A 37 -15.14 -18.37 -1.81
N GLN A 38 -16.44 -18.69 -1.89
CA GLN A 38 -17.19 -18.71 -3.16
C GLN A 38 -17.42 -17.29 -3.71
N ASN A 39 -17.95 -16.38 -2.90
CA ASN A 39 -18.15 -14.98 -3.29
C ASN A 39 -17.03 -14.09 -2.74
N LYS A 40 -16.09 -13.74 -3.64
CA LYS A 40 -14.91 -12.93 -3.30
C LYS A 40 -15.15 -11.42 -3.43
N ASP A 41 -16.29 -10.97 -3.96
CA ASP A 41 -16.53 -9.56 -4.30
C ASP A 41 -16.53 -8.66 -3.07
N ILE A 42 -17.14 -9.15 -1.98
CA ILE A 42 -17.16 -8.45 -0.70
C ILE A 42 -15.73 -8.27 -0.18
N PHE A 43 -14.91 -9.32 -0.23
CA PHE A 43 -13.51 -9.24 0.17
C PHE A 43 -12.74 -8.24 -0.70
N MET A 44 -12.84 -8.35 -2.02
CA MET A 44 -12.15 -7.47 -2.97
C MET A 44 -12.50 -6.00 -2.74
N ARG A 45 -13.80 -5.69 -2.60
CA ARG A 45 -14.28 -4.33 -2.36
C ARG A 45 -13.69 -3.74 -1.08
N PHE A 46 -13.76 -4.47 0.03
CA PHE A 46 -13.26 -3.96 1.31
C PHE A 46 -11.74 -3.94 1.36
N HIS A 47 -11.05 -4.95 0.81
CA HIS A 47 -9.60 -4.95 0.73
C HIS A 47 -9.09 -3.73 -0.03
N LYS A 48 -9.63 -3.47 -1.24
CA LYS A 48 -9.27 -2.29 -2.04
C LYS A 48 -9.49 -1.00 -1.26
N LEU A 49 -10.66 -0.85 -0.63
CA LEU A 49 -10.97 0.32 0.19
C LEU A 49 -9.95 0.54 1.32
N HIS A 50 -9.59 -0.51 2.03
CA HIS A 50 -8.60 -0.46 3.10
C HIS A 50 -7.20 -0.14 2.58
N MET A 51 -6.75 -0.79 1.52
CA MET A 51 -5.47 -0.53 0.87
C MET A 51 -5.36 0.93 0.40
N SER A 52 -6.39 1.45 -0.28
CA SER A 52 -6.42 2.86 -0.70
C SER A 52 -6.23 3.81 0.49
N ARG A 53 -6.93 3.58 1.60
CA ARG A 53 -6.79 4.39 2.82
C ARG A 53 -5.39 4.27 3.41
N ARG A 54 -4.83 3.06 3.49
CA ARG A 54 -3.48 2.85 4.03
C ARG A 54 -2.42 3.58 3.24
N LEU A 55 -2.50 3.49 1.91
CA LEU A 55 -1.56 4.11 0.98
C LEU A 55 -1.63 5.64 1.04
N ILE A 56 -2.83 6.22 0.97
CA ILE A 56 -3.01 7.69 1.02
C ILE A 56 -2.57 8.27 2.36
N LEU A 57 -2.86 7.59 3.47
CA LEU A 57 -2.50 8.05 4.81
C LEU A 57 -1.10 7.62 5.26
N GLU A 58 -0.34 6.94 4.40
CA GLU A 58 1.01 6.41 4.70
C GLU A 58 1.08 5.55 5.99
N THR A 59 0.00 4.82 6.25
CA THR A 59 -0.15 3.98 7.46
C THR A 59 0.19 2.51 7.22
N THR A 60 0.69 2.15 6.04
CA THR A 60 1.26 0.81 5.76
C THR A 60 2.46 0.54 6.66
N SER A 61 2.53 -0.64 7.28
CA SER A 61 3.64 -1.06 8.14
C SER A 61 4.88 -1.47 7.34
N ASP A 62 4.67 -2.18 6.23
CA ASP A 62 5.72 -2.74 5.39
C ASP A 62 5.22 -2.79 3.93
N HIS A 63 5.92 -2.09 3.04
CA HIS A 63 5.55 -2.00 1.62
C HIS A 63 5.81 -3.30 0.86
N GLU A 64 6.85 -4.06 1.22
CA GLU A 64 7.19 -5.32 0.54
C GLU A 64 6.09 -6.37 0.76
N LYS A 65 5.49 -6.37 1.96
CA LYS A 65 4.37 -7.27 2.29
C LYS A 65 3.10 -6.93 1.51
N GLU A 66 2.83 -5.66 1.22
CA GLU A 66 1.72 -5.25 0.35
C GLU A 66 1.94 -5.76 -1.08
N GLU A 67 3.14 -5.57 -1.63
CA GLU A 67 3.49 -6.05 -2.97
C GLU A 67 3.39 -7.57 -3.08
N ASN A 68 3.95 -8.28 -2.10
CA ASN A 68 3.89 -9.74 -2.04
C ASN A 68 2.43 -10.23 -1.96
N LEU A 69 1.57 -9.57 -1.17
CA LEU A 69 0.16 -9.94 -1.10
C LEU A 69 -0.55 -9.74 -2.45
N VAL A 70 -0.30 -8.63 -3.15
CA VAL A 70 -0.86 -8.39 -4.49
C VAL A 70 -0.37 -9.44 -5.49
N ARG A 71 0.89 -9.85 -5.41
CA ARG A 71 1.43 -10.95 -6.21
C ARG A 71 0.73 -12.27 -5.91
N ARG A 72 0.54 -12.62 -4.63
CA ARG A 72 -0.19 -13.83 -4.22
C ARG A 72 -1.65 -13.83 -4.69
N PHE A 73 -2.32 -12.67 -4.75
CA PHE A 73 -3.66 -12.58 -5.34
C PHE A 73 -3.68 -13.00 -6.82
N ARG A 74 -2.64 -12.66 -7.58
CA ARG A 74 -2.47 -13.13 -8.96
C ARG A 74 -2.35 -14.66 -9.01
N GLU A 75 -1.51 -15.23 -8.14
CA GLU A 75 -1.22 -16.67 -8.09
C GLU A 75 -2.46 -17.51 -7.73
N ILE A 76 -3.36 -17.01 -6.88
CA ILE A 76 -4.60 -17.73 -6.53
C ILE A 76 -5.76 -17.52 -7.52
N GLY A 77 -5.51 -16.84 -8.65
CA GLY A 77 -6.51 -16.63 -9.69
C GLY A 77 -7.57 -15.59 -9.35
N MET A 78 -7.22 -14.53 -8.60
CA MET A 78 -8.10 -13.36 -8.49
C MET A 78 -8.25 -12.68 -9.86
N PRO A 79 -9.38 -11.99 -10.14
CA PRO A 79 -9.59 -11.31 -11.42
C PRO A 79 -8.43 -10.38 -11.78
N ALA A 80 -7.94 -10.48 -13.02
CA ALA A 80 -6.77 -9.73 -13.47
C ALA A 80 -6.96 -8.21 -13.34
N ASP A 81 -8.14 -7.70 -13.69
CA ASP A 81 -8.48 -6.27 -13.57
C ASP A 81 -8.41 -5.77 -12.13
N TYR A 82 -8.78 -6.62 -11.17
CA TYR A 82 -8.68 -6.28 -9.76
C TYR A 82 -7.21 -6.18 -9.34
N VAL A 83 -6.41 -7.19 -9.65
CA VAL A 83 -4.97 -7.23 -9.30
C VAL A 83 -4.22 -6.08 -9.97
N ASN A 84 -4.47 -5.82 -11.25
CA ASN A 84 -3.83 -4.73 -12.00
C ASN A 84 -4.14 -3.36 -11.39
N LYS A 85 -5.38 -3.14 -10.92
CA LYS A 85 -5.74 -1.91 -10.20
C LYS A 85 -4.95 -1.76 -8.89
N LEU A 86 -4.75 -2.84 -8.13
CA LEU A 86 -3.94 -2.78 -6.91
C LEU A 86 -2.46 -2.51 -7.19
N SER A 87 -1.90 -3.20 -8.20
CA SER A 87 -0.52 -2.95 -8.64
C SER A 87 -0.34 -1.50 -9.09
N ARG A 88 -1.31 -0.95 -9.83
CA ARG A 88 -1.28 0.45 -10.26
C ARG A 88 -1.31 1.42 -9.08
N MET A 89 -2.14 1.16 -8.07
CA MET A 89 -2.18 1.99 -6.86
C MET A 89 -0.84 2.03 -6.12
N LEU A 90 -0.08 0.92 -6.09
CA LEU A 90 1.27 0.90 -5.48
C LEU A 90 2.24 1.78 -6.28
N GLN A 91 2.25 1.63 -7.61
CA GLN A 91 3.08 2.44 -8.50
C GLN A 91 2.75 3.94 -8.40
N ASP A 92 1.46 4.28 -8.35
CA ASP A 92 1.01 5.67 -8.27
C ASP A 92 1.52 6.35 -6.99
N ILE A 93 1.67 5.63 -5.87
CA ILE A 93 2.24 6.16 -4.63
C ILE A 93 3.73 6.45 -4.76
N GLU A 94 4.50 5.58 -5.42
CA GLU A 94 5.93 5.81 -5.66
C GLU A 94 6.14 7.03 -6.55
N ILE A 95 5.41 7.10 -7.67
CA ILE A 95 5.44 8.24 -8.59
C ILE A 95 5.03 9.52 -7.86
N ASN A 96 4.02 9.47 -6.99
CA ASN A 96 3.59 10.63 -6.22
C ASN A 96 4.68 11.12 -5.26
N LYS A 97 5.39 10.22 -4.58
CA LYS A 97 6.51 10.57 -3.69
C LYS A 97 7.62 11.27 -4.46
N ASP A 98 8.04 10.72 -5.60
CA ASP A 98 9.08 11.31 -6.43
C ASP A 98 8.69 12.69 -6.96
N THR A 99 7.44 12.82 -7.41
CA THR A 99 6.87 14.09 -7.88
C THR A 99 6.82 15.13 -6.75
N ASN A 100 6.40 14.74 -5.54
CA ASN A 100 6.37 15.65 -4.41
C ASN A 100 7.77 16.12 -4.01
N ILE A 101 8.77 15.24 -4.10
CA ILE A 101 10.17 15.59 -3.83
C ILE A 101 10.68 16.58 -4.88
N SER A 102 10.43 16.34 -6.17
CA SER A 102 10.87 17.25 -7.24
C SER A 102 10.24 18.64 -7.12
N ILE A 103 8.95 18.71 -6.80
CA ILE A 103 8.23 19.96 -6.54
C ILE A 103 8.85 20.70 -5.34
N LYS A 104 9.08 20.01 -4.22
CA LYS A 104 9.70 20.62 -3.03
C LYS A 104 11.08 21.19 -3.34
N ARG A 105 11.90 20.48 -4.13
CA ARG A 105 13.22 20.98 -4.56
C ARG A 105 13.10 22.24 -5.41
N ALA A 106 12.18 22.26 -6.38
CA ALA A 106 11.97 23.42 -7.25
C ALA A 106 11.56 24.66 -6.43
N ILE A 107 10.64 24.50 -5.46
CA ILE A 107 10.20 25.58 -4.57
C ILE A 107 11.36 26.10 -3.69
N CYS A 108 12.20 25.21 -3.15
CA CYS A 108 13.36 25.66 -2.37
C CYS A 108 14.37 26.45 -3.21
N GLN A 109 14.58 26.06 -4.48
CA GLN A 109 15.49 26.76 -5.38
C GLN A 109 14.98 28.14 -5.78
N SER A 110 13.67 28.30 -6.00
CA SER A 110 13.08 29.61 -6.31
C SER A 110 13.22 30.60 -5.14
N ASN A 111 13.00 30.14 -3.90
CA ASN A 111 13.10 31.01 -2.72
C ASN A 111 14.54 31.51 -2.45
N ILE A 112 15.56 30.73 -2.81
CA ILE A 112 16.97 31.15 -2.71
C ILE A 112 17.26 32.23 -3.75
N ASN A 113 16.76 32.09 -4.97
CA ASN A 113 17.01 33.04 -6.06
C ASN A 113 16.32 34.41 -5.80
N ASP A 114 15.14 34.44 -5.18
CA ASP A 114 14.49 35.69 -4.76
C ASP A 114 15.23 36.36 -3.59
N SER A 115 15.83 35.56 -2.69
CA SER A 115 16.61 36.07 -1.56
C SER A 115 17.97 36.64 -1.98
N THR A 116 18.63 36.04 -2.98
CA THR A 116 19.88 36.56 -3.54
C THR A 116 19.67 37.76 -4.46
N ALA A 117 18.56 37.81 -5.19
CA ALA A 117 18.17 38.99 -5.99
C ALA A 117 17.81 40.22 -5.13
N SER A 118 17.48 40.03 -3.85
CA SER A 118 17.24 41.13 -2.89
C SER A 118 18.52 41.64 -2.20
N ILE A 119 19.65 40.95 -2.37
CA ILE A 119 20.95 41.28 -1.74
C ILE A 119 21.91 41.97 -2.73
N ILE A 120 21.62 41.92 -4.04
CA ILE A 120 22.34 42.66 -5.10
C ILE A 120 21.52 43.89 -5.48
#